data_AF-A0A562VAU7-F1
#
_entry.id   AF-A0A562VAU7-F1
#
_cell.length_a   1.000
_cell.length_b   1.000
_cell.length_c   1.000
_cell.angle_alpha   90.00
_cell.angle_beta   90.00
_cell.angle_gamma   90.00
#
_symmetry.space_group_name_H-M   'P 1'
#
loop_
_entity.id
_entity.type
_entity.pdbx_description
1 polymer ?
#
loop_
_entity_poly.entity_id
_entity_poly.type
_entity_poly.pdbx_seq_one_letter_code
_entity_poly.pdbx_strand_id
1 'polypeptide(L)'
;MIPSAWRRTAGTALAVVAAAACVAGVSGTARAESEVPGRVVVAVDNSAAMTETAGATGSAWDAVTTAVAGAVEDAPRSAELALRAMGSGTGCDTGDVVRPMSPVEPGAGELDAVAVGGGRPVSDTLRLAAEAATGSTTVLLLTGGGDDCGGDPVDTAAAVAAASPGVRVDVVAFRADASDRATLMRLAAAGGGRFHDAPDAESLGAVLHRAVGQAWSRWDTGRLPVSGSVDGLDPPTLPPGRYVDVLPADETGLHYAFTLPEGATAHVAASVGLRAPHGASASNGVGVVVRNESATACARHTDRRETPGGGALPATAAVSVAWSADAPRGECGAAGRYVVEVHDDGLSRRTTAAPLDLTLVLEPAVPNRSGLPAPVDSVAEASPRTGGTPVASVGAESLEAAPVIGTGVYSDVLRPGDELYWRVPVEWGRRLAYRLTMPDLSEADRELLGTGGWVSTTVRNPVGSLVSSPDAASEGHYDGETAAFGGFTAPVRYLNRESATPEVAAASLAGHHHVGVRWEPDTAAPGLAVTVVLEVEVLGEQSGAPRYRETETGTPAEQLAVWPASDGSPPAKAGFDRSLLWAGLVGGAALAVAGGVTGMRLLRRDDI
;
A
#
# COMPACT_ATOMS: atom_id res chain seq x y z
N MET A 1 57.72 65.73 39.69
CA MET A 1 58.16 66.18 38.35
C MET A 1 57.04 65.85 37.37
N ILE A 2 56.56 66.90 36.70
CA ILE A 2 55.32 67.10 35.89
C ILE A 2 55.70 66.91 34.39
N PRO A 3 54.80 66.76 33.37
CA PRO A 3 53.30 66.81 33.32
C PRO A 3 52.63 65.57 32.65
N SER A 4 51.33 65.26 32.85
CA SER A 4 50.06 65.91 32.39
C SER A 4 49.92 65.92 30.84
N ALA A 5 48.79 65.61 30.18
CA ALA A 5 47.39 66.02 30.32
C ALA A 5 46.48 65.05 29.50
N TRP A 6 45.35 64.54 30.00
CA TRP A 6 43.98 65.09 29.97
C TRP A 6 43.26 65.18 28.60
N ARG A 7 42.17 64.37 28.50
CA ARG A 7 40.80 64.66 28.00
C ARG A 7 40.32 64.19 26.60
N ARG A 8 39.20 63.43 26.66
CA ARG A 8 37.90 63.54 25.94
C ARG A 8 37.85 63.10 24.46
N THR A 9 37.23 61.95 24.11
CA THR A 9 35.79 61.59 23.90
C THR A 9 35.15 62.05 22.58
N ALA A 10 34.45 61.09 21.95
CA ALA A 10 33.41 61.13 20.90
C ALA A 10 33.90 61.19 19.43
N GLY A 11 33.41 60.36 18.49
CA GLY A 11 32.34 59.35 18.56
C GLY A 11 32.29 58.43 17.33
N THR A 12 31.64 57.28 17.51
CA THR A 12 30.68 56.55 16.63
C THR A 12 30.85 56.66 15.10
N ALA A 13 30.81 55.60 14.29
CA ALA A 13 29.83 54.50 14.32
C ALA A 13 30.27 53.25 13.52
N LEU A 14 29.74 52.09 13.98
CA LEU A 14 29.26 50.87 13.31
C LEU A 14 29.81 50.48 11.91
N ALA A 15 30.08 49.22 11.59
CA ALA A 15 29.40 47.99 12.03
C ALA A 15 30.35 46.78 12.06
N VAL A 16 29.97 45.84 12.92
CA VAL A 16 30.75 44.75 13.52
C VAL A 16 30.87 43.54 12.59
N VAL A 17 32.12 43.08 12.44
CA VAL A 17 32.49 41.72 12.06
C VAL A 17 32.39 40.86 13.32
N ALA A 18 31.57 39.80 13.31
CA ALA A 18 31.53 38.78 14.35
C ALA A 18 31.83 37.43 13.67
N ALA A 19 33.04 36.90 13.84
CA ALA A 19 33.45 36.01 14.93
C ALA A 19 33.08 34.55 14.64
N ALA A 20 34.04 33.84 14.03
CA ALA A 20 34.04 32.39 13.90
C ALA A 20 34.19 31.74 15.28
N ALA A 21 33.11 31.13 15.77
CA ALA A 21 33.15 30.24 16.93
C ALA A 21 33.24 28.79 16.42
N CYS A 22 34.24 28.06 16.91
CA CYS A 22 34.42 26.64 16.67
C CYS A 22 33.22 25.85 17.20
N VAL A 23 32.38 25.35 16.30
CA VAL A 23 31.45 24.26 16.59
C VAL A 23 32.15 22.98 16.18
N ALA A 24 32.46 22.14 17.16
CA ALA A 24 32.84 20.76 16.92
C ALA A 24 31.66 20.07 16.23
N GLY A 25 31.79 19.84 14.92
CA GLY A 25 30.84 19.05 14.16
C GLY A 25 30.85 17.62 14.68
N VAL A 26 29.84 17.25 15.45
CA VAL A 26 29.45 15.85 15.60
C VAL A 26 29.08 15.39 14.20
N SER A 27 29.94 14.59 13.58
CA SER A 27 29.62 13.86 12.37
C SER A 27 28.50 12.88 12.72
N GLY A 28 27.25 13.35 12.61
CA GLY A 28 26.12 12.47 12.48
C GLY A 28 26.39 11.63 11.24
N THR A 29 26.71 10.35 11.44
CA THR A 29 26.60 9.37 10.39
C THR A 29 25.11 9.31 10.05
N ALA A 30 24.68 10.13 9.08
CA ALA A 30 23.47 9.89 8.34
C ALA A 30 23.64 8.49 7.75
N ARG A 31 23.06 7.50 8.43
CA ARG A 31 22.90 6.17 7.89
C ARG A 31 21.95 6.40 6.72
N ALA A 32 22.48 6.34 5.50
CA ALA A 32 21.63 6.28 4.32
C ALA A 32 20.66 5.12 4.55
N GLU A 33 19.40 5.45 4.78
CA GLU A 33 18.29 4.51 4.72
C GLU A 33 18.38 3.85 3.37
N SER A 34 18.66 2.55 3.37
CA SER A 34 18.44 1.72 2.19
C SER A 34 16.93 1.56 2.07
N GLU A 35 16.28 2.58 1.51
CA GLU A 35 14.98 2.46 0.87
C GLU A 35 15.11 1.29 -0.11
N VAL A 36 14.38 0.20 0.09
CA VAL A 36 14.38 -0.92 -0.87
C VAL A 36 13.19 -0.66 -1.78
N PRO A 37 13.40 -0.06 -2.95
CA PRO A 37 12.30 0.30 -3.83
C PRO A 37 11.61 -0.96 -4.36
N GLY A 38 10.30 -0.88 -4.58
CA GLY A 38 9.57 -1.94 -5.28
C GLY A 38 10.15 -2.11 -6.68
N ARG A 39 10.72 -3.28 -6.97
CA ARG A 39 11.35 -3.61 -8.26
C ARG A 39 10.39 -4.39 -9.15
N VAL A 40 10.15 -3.90 -10.36
CA VAL A 40 9.29 -4.56 -11.34
C VAL A 40 10.02 -4.70 -12.67
N VAL A 41 9.95 -5.88 -13.27
CA VAL A 41 10.37 -6.10 -14.66
C VAL A 41 9.11 -6.31 -15.48
N VAL A 42 8.80 -5.41 -16.41
CA VAL A 42 7.69 -5.61 -17.34
C VAL A 42 8.25 -6.19 -18.64
N ALA A 43 7.86 -7.43 -18.94
CA ALA A 43 8.20 -8.13 -20.17
C ALA A 43 7.01 -8.05 -21.13
N VAL A 44 7.15 -7.31 -22.22
CA VAL A 44 6.08 -7.06 -23.20
C VAL A 44 6.25 -7.95 -24.43
N ASP A 45 5.18 -8.62 -24.80
CA ASP A 45 5.05 -9.35 -26.05
C ASP A 45 4.98 -8.36 -27.22
N ASN A 46 5.90 -8.50 -28.17
CA ASN A 46 6.01 -7.72 -29.41
C ASN A 46 5.90 -8.64 -30.65
N SER A 47 5.18 -9.75 -30.52
CA SER A 47 5.02 -10.74 -31.58
C SER A 47 4.18 -10.27 -32.76
N ALA A 48 4.09 -11.07 -33.81
CA ALA A 48 3.25 -10.80 -34.98
C ALA A 48 1.77 -10.53 -34.63
N ALA A 49 1.23 -11.20 -33.60
CA ALA A 49 -0.14 -10.98 -33.13
C ALA A 49 -0.38 -9.54 -32.65
N MET A 50 0.67 -8.83 -32.21
CA MET A 50 0.56 -7.44 -31.75
C MET A 50 0.39 -6.43 -32.89
N THR A 51 0.61 -6.85 -34.14
CA THR A 51 0.32 -6.02 -35.31
C THR A 51 -1.17 -5.98 -35.68
N GLU A 52 -1.96 -6.89 -35.13
CA GLU A 52 -3.40 -6.94 -35.37
C GLU A 52 -4.12 -5.75 -34.73
N THR A 53 -5.22 -5.32 -35.35
CA THR A 53 -6.08 -4.27 -34.79
C THR A 53 -6.68 -4.71 -33.44
N ALA A 54 -6.66 -3.81 -32.46
CA ALA A 54 -7.30 -3.98 -31.16
C ALA A 54 -8.26 -2.81 -30.90
N GLY A 55 -9.54 -3.01 -31.20
CA GLY A 55 -10.58 -1.99 -31.00
C GLY A 55 -10.56 -0.88 -32.06
N ALA A 56 -11.12 0.29 -31.70
CA ALA A 56 -11.41 1.37 -32.64
C ALA A 56 -10.21 2.28 -32.99
N THR A 57 -9.11 2.21 -32.24
CA THR A 57 -8.09 3.29 -32.22
C THR A 57 -6.66 2.86 -32.57
N GLY A 58 -6.38 1.57 -32.80
CA GLY A 58 -5.01 1.17 -33.14
C GLY A 58 -4.75 -0.33 -33.18
N SER A 59 -3.47 -0.68 -33.26
CA SER A 59 -2.97 -2.05 -33.12
C SER A 59 -2.98 -2.52 -31.66
N ALA A 60 -2.87 -3.83 -31.45
CA ALA A 60 -2.64 -4.41 -30.13
C ALA A 60 -1.37 -3.85 -29.48
N TRP A 61 -0.31 -3.59 -30.25
CA TRP A 61 0.89 -2.91 -29.77
C TRP A 61 0.61 -1.50 -29.27
N ASP A 62 -0.19 -0.70 -29.98
CA ASP A 62 -0.54 0.67 -29.54
C ASP A 62 -1.29 0.67 -28.20
N ALA A 63 -2.17 -0.33 -27.99
CA ALA A 63 -2.86 -0.51 -26.72
C ALA A 63 -1.89 -0.86 -25.58
N VAL A 64 -0.92 -1.75 -25.85
CA VAL A 64 0.13 -2.14 -24.91
C VAL A 64 1.00 -0.96 -24.52
N THR A 65 1.54 -0.21 -25.48
CA THR A 65 2.43 0.93 -25.20
C THR A 65 1.69 2.03 -24.45
N THR A 66 0.44 2.32 -24.81
CA THR A 66 -0.41 3.29 -24.10
C THR A 66 -0.66 2.85 -22.66
N ALA A 67 -1.02 1.57 -22.44
CA ALA A 67 -1.27 1.04 -21.11
C ALA A 67 0.00 1.08 -20.24
N VAL A 68 1.15 0.68 -20.78
CA VAL A 68 2.43 0.71 -20.05
C VAL A 68 2.80 2.15 -19.70
N ALA A 69 2.67 3.09 -20.64
CA ALA A 69 2.94 4.50 -20.38
C ALA A 69 2.06 5.05 -19.24
N GLY A 70 0.76 4.72 -19.23
CA GLY A 70 -0.15 5.11 -18.17
C GLY A 70 0.25 4.52 -16.80
N ALA A 71 0.57 3.22 -16.76
CA ALA A 71 1.01 2.57 -15.52
C ALA A 71 2.33 3.15 -14.97
N VAL A 72 3.25 3.58 -15.85
CA VAL A 72 4.51 4.22 -15.47
C VAL A 72 4.30 5.64 -14.95
N GLU A 73 3.33 6.39 -15.49
CA GLU A 73 3.06 7.76 -15.05
C GLU A 73 2.57 7.80 -13.58
N ASP A 74 1.73 6.84 -13.20
CA ASP A 74 1.14 6.72 -11.87
C ASP A 74 2.07 6.05 -10.83
N ALA A 75 3.28 5.66 -11.23
CA ALA A 75 4.24 4.97 -10.38
C ALA A 75 4.83 5.85 -9.26
N PRO A 76 5.11 5.28 -8.07
CA PRO A 76 5.98 5.91 -7.09
C PRO A 76 7.35 6.17 -7.71
N ARG A 77 7.87 7.39 -7.58
CA ARG A 77 9.18 7.77 -8.14
C ARG A 77 10.36 7.10 -7.44
N SER A 78 10.14 6.59 -6.23
CA SER A 78 11.07 5.73 -5.52
C SER A 78 11.14 4.32 -6.14
N ALA A 79 10.09 3.82 -6.83
CA ALA A 79 10.08 2.47 -7.38
C ALA A 79 11.14 2.28 -8.50
N GLU A 80 11.57 1.04 -8.69
CA GLU A 80 12.46 0.66 -9.79
C GLU A 80 11.72 -0.17 -10.85
N LEU A 81 12.01 0.12 -12.11
CA LEU A 81 11.39 -0.51 -13.27
C LEU A 81 12.44 -0.91 -14.31
N ALA A 82 12.32 -2.12 -14.82
CA ALA A 82 12.95 -2.55 -16.07
C ALA A 82 11.87 -2.84 -17.11
N LEU A 83 12.12 -2.50 -18.37
CA LEU A 83 11.26 -2.82 -19.51
C LEU A 83 12.01 -3.71 -20.49
N ARG A 84 11.35 -4.77 -20.96
CA ARG A 84 11.92 -5.73 -21.90
C ARG A 84 10.91 -6.12 -22.97
N ALA A 85 11.37 -6.18 -24.23
CA ALA A 85 10.63 -6.81 -25.31
C ALA A 85 10.92 -8.32 -25.35
N MET A 86 9.92 -9.14 -25.68
CA MET A 86 10.02 -10.61 -25.64
C MET A 86 10.81 -11.20 -26.82
N GLY A 87 10.55 -10.73 -28.03
CA GLY A 87 11.22 -11.19 -29.26
C GLY A 87 11.98 -10.05 -29.96
N SER A 88 12.78 -10.39 -30.98
CA SER A 88 13.40 -9.41 -31.87
C SER A 88 13.22 -9.78 -33.34
N GLY A 89 13.00 -8.76 -34.18
CA GLY A 89 12.81 -8.92 -35.62
C GLY A 89 11.61 -9.80 -35.98
N THR A 90 11.84 -10.83 -36.81
CA THR A 90 10.82 -11.83 -37.21
C THR A 90 11.13 -13.23 -36.66
N GLY A 91 11.99 -13.34 -35.64
CA GLY A 91 12.51 -14.61 -35.13
C GLY A 91 12.17 -14.87 -33.68
N CYS A 92 12.73 -15.96 -33.14
CA CYS A 92 12.63 -16.38 -31.73
C CYS A 92 13.84 -15.92 -30.89
N ASP A 93 14.65 -14.99 -31.41
CA ASP A 93 15.75 -14.42 -30.67
C ASP A 93 15.21 -13.59 -29.49
N THR A 94 15.85 -13.71 -28.34
CA THR A 94 15.45 -13.06 -27.10
C THR A 94 15.45 -11.54 -27.29
N GLY A 95 14.29 -10.90 -27.07
CA GLY A 95 14.08 -9.48 -27.37
C GLY A 95 14.91 -8.51 -26.52
N ASP A 96 14.86 -7.24 -26.91
CA ASP A 96 15.74 -6.18 -26.39
C ASP A 96 15.41 -5.77 -24.95
N VAL A 97 16.44 -5.40 -24.20
CA VAL A 97 16.29 -4.63 -22.97
C VAL A 97 15.97 -3.18 -23.37
N VAL A 98 14.70 -2.81 -23.24
CA VAL A 98 14.20 -1.47 -23.59
C VAL A 98 14.64 -0.45 -22.54
N ARG A 99 14.52 -0.83 -21.27
CA ARG A 99 15.00 -0.06 -20.13
C ARG A 99 15.64 -1.01 -19.11
N PRO A 100 16.91 -0.82 -18.73
CA PRO A 100 17.51 -1.57 -17.63
C PRO A 100 16.84 -1.18 -16.30
N MET A 101 16.99 -2.00 -15.26
CA MET A 101 16.45 -1.68 -13.94
C MET A 101 16.98 -0.33 -13.45
N SER A 102 16.08 0.62 -13.29
CA SER A 102 16.38 1.98 -12.81
C SER A 102 15.16 2.56 -12.09
N PRO A 103 15.34 3.63 -11.28
CA PRO A 103 14.20 4.38 -10.76
C PRO A 103 13.20 4.79 -11.85
N VAL A 104 11.92 4.87 -11.49
CA VAL A 104 10.85 5.18 -12.44
C VAL A 104 10.91 6.66 -12.86
N GLU A 105 11.18 6.86 -14.14
CA GLU A 105 11.02 8.13 -14.86
C GLU A 105 9.71 8.13 -15.66
N PRO A 106 9.02 9.28 -15.77
CA PRO A 106 7.72 9.37 -16.43
C PRO A 106 7.81 9.05 -17.93
N GLY A 107 6.75 8.43 -18.44
CA GLY A 107 6.64 7.97 -19.83
C GLY A 107 7.35 6.64 -20.12
N ALA A 108 6.93 6.01 -21.22
CA ALA A 108 7.47 4.76 -21.74
C ALA A 108 7.73 4.84 -23.27
N GLY A 109 8.09 6.02 -23.77
CA GLY A 109 8.27 6.28 -25.21
C GLY A 109 9.41 5.48 -25.84
N GLU A 110 10.26 4.84 -25.04
CA GLU A 110 11.27 3.90 -25.53
C GLU A 110 10.64 2.67 -26.21
N LEU A 111 9.41 2.31 -25.84
CA LEU A 111 8.67 1.23 -26.50
C LEU A 111 8.30 1.57 -27.95
N ASP A 112 8.21 2.85 -28.33
CA ASP A 112 7.89 3.25 -29.71
C ASP A 112 8.98 2.84 -30.71
N ALA A 113 10.20 2.58 -30.23
CA ALA A 113 11.33 2.15 -31.05
C ALA A 113 11.43 0.62 -31.19
N VAL A 114 10.61 -0.15 -30.48
CA VAL A 114 10.66 -1.62 -30.50
C VAL A 114 10.04 -2.13 -31.79
N ALA A 115 10.77 -3.02 -32.48
CA ALA A 115 10.24 -3.70 -33.65
C ALA A 115 9.18 -4.75 -33.24
N VAL A 116 8.03 -4.74 -33.93
CA VAL A 116 6.91 -5.65 -33.70
C VAL A 116 6.82 -6.65 -34.85
N GLY A 117 6.62 -7.93 -34.56
CA GLY A 117 6.49 -8.97 -35.60
C GLY A 117 7.20 -10.29 -35.34
N GLY A 118 7.86 -10.46 -34.19
CA GLY A 118 8.66 -11.64 -33.86
C GLY A 118 7.84 -12.85 -33.37
N GLY A 119 8.54 -13.90 -32.96
CA GLY A 119 7.97 -14.99 -32.15
C GLY A 119 7.84 -14.62 -30.67
N ARG A 120 7.32 -15.53 -29.86
CA ARG A 120 7.11 -15.41 -28.41
C ARG A 120 7.99 -16.40 -27.65
N PRO A 121 9.30 -16.11 -27.46
CA PRO A 121 10.17 -16.91 -26.61
C PRO A 121 9.89 -16.61 -25.12
N VAL A 122 8.69 -16.97 -24.65
CA VAL A 122 8.22 -16.70 -23.28
C VAL A 122 9.18 -17.28 -22.25
N SER A 123 9.61 -18.52 -22.44
CA SER A 123 10.48 -19.24 -21.49
C SER A 123 11.84 -18.54 -21.34
N ASP A 124 12.47 -18.17 -22.46
CA ASP A 124 13.75 -17.45 -22.42
C ASP A 124 13.60 -16.03 -21.86
N THR A 125 12.49 -15.37 -22.16
CA THR A 125 12.18 -14.04 -21.62
C THR A 125 12.01 -14.08 -20.11
N LEU A 126 11.32 -15.09 -19.57
CA LEU A 126 11.17 -15.28 -18.12
C LEU A 126 12.52 -15.52 -17.45
N ARG A 127 13.36 -16.38 -18.03
CA ARG A 127 14.70 -16.64 -17.50
C ARG A 127 15.55 -15.36 -17.47
N LEU A 128 15.56 -14.59 -18.55
CA LEU A 128 16.33 -13.36 -18.62
C LEU A 128 15.77 -12.24 -17.73
N ALA A 129 14.44 -12.15 -17.58
CA ALA A 129 13.81 -11.23 -16.64
C ALA A 129 14.17 -11.57 -15.19
N ALA A 130 14.24 -12.87 -14.85
CA ALA A 130 14.67 -13.34 -13.55
C ALA A 130 16.18 -13.14 -13.30
N GLU A 131 17.03 -13.23 -14.33
CA GLU A 131 18.46 -12.91 -14.23
C GLU A 131 18.70 -11.41 -14.02
N ALA A 132 17.88 -10.56 -14.65
CA ALA A 132 17.92 -9.11 -14.46
C ALA A 132 17.29 -8.66 -13.12
N ALA A 133 16.52 -9.54 -12.49
CA ALA A 133 15.91 -9.26 -11.20
C ALA A 133 16.96 -9.19 -10.09
N THR A 134 16.75 -8.26 -9.16
CA THR A 134 17.63 -8.07 -8.01
C THR A 134 16.79 -7.97 -6.75
N GLY A 135 17.24 -8.60 -5.66
CA GLY A 135 16.46 -8.68 -4.44
C GLY A 135 15.05 -9.24 -4.69
N SER A 136 14.05 -8.63 -4.06
CA SER A 136 12.65 -9.00 -4.27
C SER A 136 12.06 -8.26 -5.47
N THR A 137 11.75 -8.97 -6.55
CA THR A 137 11.28 -8.39 -7.83
C THR A 137 10.02 -9.09 -8.32
N THR A 138 9.06 -8.34 -8.86
CA THR A 138 7.95 -8.92 -9.62
C THR A 138 8.26 -8.84 -11.12
N VAL A 139 8.26 -9.99 -11.80
CA VAL A 139 8.27 -10.05 -13.27
C VAL A 139 6.82 -10.04 -13.72
N LEU A 140 6.42 -9.00 -14.46
CA LEU A 140 5.09 -8.85 -15.04
C LEU A 140 5.17 -9.17 -16.54
N LEU A 141 4.69 -10.35 -16.92
CA LEU A 141 4.64 -10.84 -18.29
C LEU A 141 3.34 -10.38 -18.95
N LEU A 142 3.41 -9.49 -19.94
CA LEU A 142 2.27 -9.06 -20.74
C LEU A 142 2.31 -9.77 -22.09
N THR A 143 1.40 -10.72 -22.33
CA THR A 143 1.40 -11.54 -23.55
C THR A 143 0.01 -11.98 -23.99
N GLY A 144 -0.16 -12.18 -25.29
CA GLY A 144 -1.39 -12.72 -25.86
C GLY A 144 -1.40 -14.24 -26.02
N GLY A 145 -0.31 -14.94 -25.74
CA GLY A 145 -0.32 -16.42 -25.77
C GLY A 145 0.94 -17.10 -25.27
N GLY A 146 0.98 -18.43 -25.42
CA GLY A 146 2.08 -19.25 -24.94
C GLY A 146 3.39 -19.10 -25.73
N ASP A 147 4.38 -19.91 -25.33
CA ASP A 147 5.68 -20.01 -26.01
C ASP A 147 5.51 -20.70 -27.37
N ASP A 148 5.86 -20.02 -28.47
CA ASP A 148 5.87 -20.60 -29.82
C ASP A 148 7.28 -20.81 -30.38
N CYS A 149 8.29 -20.71 -29.50
CA CYS A 149 9.71 -20.81 -29.81
C CYS A 149 10.36 -22.07 -29.24
N GLY A 150 9.54 -23.02 -28.77
CA GLY A 150 9.98 -24.36 -28.35
C GLY A 150 10.29 -24.51 -26.87
N GLY A 151 9.99 -23.50 -26.04
CA GLY A 151 10.09 -23.58 -24.59
C GLY A 151 8.83 -24.13 -23.92
N ASP A 152 8.96 -24.57 -22.66
CA ASP A 152 7.83 -24.81 -21.76
C ASP A 152 7.78 -23.69 -20.70
N PRO A 153 6.84 -22.74 -20.82
CA PRO A 153 6.84 -21.58 -19.96
C PRO A 153 6.35 -21.91 -18.54
N VAL A 154 5.58 -22.99 -18.34
CA VAL A 154 5.10 -23.39 -17.01
C VAL A 154 6.25 -24.01 -16.21
N ASP A 155 6.97 -24.94 -16.83
CA ASP A 155 8.15 -25.55 -16.20
C ASP A 155 9.25 -24.51 -15.95
N THR A 156 9.42 -23.57 -16.88
CA THR A 156 10.39 -22.47 -16.72
C THR A 156 10.01 -21.54 -15.56
N ALA A 157 8.73 -21.18 -15.42
CA ALA A 157 8.25 -20.37 -14.31
C ALA A 157 8.46 -21.07 -12.94
N ALA A 158 8.19 -22.38 -12.86
CA ALA A 158 8.47 -23.18 -11.67
C ALA A 158 9.98 -23.19 -11.34
N ALA A 159 10.84 -23.33 -12.35
CA ALA A 159 12.29 -23.29 -12.17
C ALA A 159 12.79 -21.93 -11.69
N VAL A 160 12.24 -20.82 -12.23
CA VAL A 160 12.55 -19.46 -11.78
C VAL A 160 12.16 -19.26 -10.32
N ALA A 161 10.94 -19.65 -9.93
CA ALA A 161 10.47 -19.52 -8.56
C ALA A 161 11.30 -20.34 -7.57
N ALA A 162 11.75 -21.54 -7.97
CA ALA A 162 12.61 -22.38 -7.16
C ALA A 162 14.04 -21.83 -7.00
N ALA A 163 14.59 -21.24 -8.07
CA ALA A 163 15.95 -20.70 -8.07
C ALA A 163 16.06 -19.34 -7.37
N SER A 164 14.99 -18.54 -7.41
CA SER A 164 14.97 -17.16 -6.94
C SER A 164 13.73 -16.87 -6.06
N PRO A 165 13.76 -17.21 -4.75
CA PRO A 165 12.60 -17.02 -3.86
C PRO A 165 12.09 -15.58 -3.72
N GLY A 166 12.92 -14.58 -4.07
CA GLY A 166 12.53 -13.17 -4.12
C GLY A 166 11.80 -12.75 -5.41
N VAL A 167 11.78 -13.61 -6.43
CA VAL A 167 11.18 -13.34 -7.74
C VAL A 167 9.83 -14.03 -7.86
N ARG A 168 8.82 -13.28 -8.30
CA ARG A 168 7.49 -13.81 -8.65
C ARG A 168 7.14 -13.45 -10.08
N VAL A 169 6.33 -14.29 -10.74
CA VAL A 169 5.90 -14.06 -12.13
C VAL A 169 4.40 -13.82 -12.20
N ASP A 170 4.01 -12.56 -12.38
CA ASP A 170 2.65 -12.17 -12.71
C ASP A 170 2.47 -12.18 -14.23
N VAL A 171 1.26 -12.49 -14.68
CA VAL A 171 0.90 -12.55 -16.11
C VAL A 171 -0.31 -11.69 -16.37
N VAL A 172 -0.19 -10.77 -17.33
CA VAL A 172 -1.32 -10.08 -17.96
C VAL A 172 -1.56 -10.73 -19.32
N ALA A 173 -2.63 -11.51 -19.40
CA ALA A 173 -3.05 -12.15 -20.64
C ALA A 173 -3.88 -11.17 -21.47
N PHE A 174 -3.28 -10.64 -22.53
CA PHE A 174 -3.93 -9.66 -23.40
C PHE A 174 -4.50 -10.33 -24.64
N ARG A 175 -5.83 -10.38 -24.76
CA ARG A 175 -6.54 -11.05 -25.87
C ARG A 175 -6.17 -12.53 -26.06
N ALA A 176 -5.80 -13.21 -24.98
CA ALA A 176 -5.49 -14.64 -25.03
C ALA A 176 -6.77 -15.47 -25.29
N ASP A 177 -6.66 -16.47 -26.16
CA ASP A 177 -7.73 -17.44 -26.34
C ASP A 177 -7.86 -18.39 -25.14
N ALA A 178 -8.89 -19.24 -25.12
CA ALA A 178 -9.14 -20.12 -23.98
C ALA A 178 -7.98 -21.09 -23.66
N SER A 179 -7.26 -21.56 -24.68
CA SER A 179 -6.13 -22.48 -24.53
C SER A 179 -4.90 -21.76 -23.99
N ASP A 180 -4.58 -20.61 -24.58
CA ASP A 180 -3.48 -19.75 -24.16
C ASP A 180 -3.71 -19.23 -22.74
N ARG A 181 -4.92 -18.75 -22.43
CA ARG A 181 -5.33 -18.31 -21.09
C ARG A 181 -5.10 -19.39 -20.04
N ALA A 182 -5.51 -20.63 -20.29
CA ALA A 182 -5.32 -21.74 -19.37
C ALA A 182 -3.83 -22.04 -19.12
N THR A 183 -2.99 -21.90 -20.14
CA THR A 183 -1.53 -22.08 -20.02
C THR A 183 -0.88 -20.93 -19.25
N LEU A 184 -1.22 -19.69 -19.57
CA LEU A 184 -0.74 -18.50 -18.89
C LEU A 184 -1.16 -18.43 -17.42
N MET A 185 -2.36 -18.94 -17.09
CA MET A 185 -2.80 -19.08 -15.70
C MET A 185 -1.96 -20.09 -14.92
N ARG A 186 -1.62 -21.24 -15.54
CA ARG A 186 -0.71 -22.23 -14.94
C ARG A 186 0.71 -21.68 -14.78
N LEU A 187 1.19 -20.91 -15.76
CA LEU A 187 2.49 -20.24 -15.72
C LEU A 187 2.57 -19.29 -14.53
N ALA A 188 1.59 -18.40 -14.37
CA ALA A 188 1.53 -17.47 -13.24
C ALA A 188 1.54 -18.22 -11.89
N ALA A 189 0.72 -19.28 -11.77
CA ALA A 189 0.67 -20.10 -10.57
C ALA A 189 2.01 -20.80 -10.28
N ALA A 190 2.66 -21.37 -11.29
CA ALA A 190 3.98 -22.01 -11.17
C ALA A 190 5.08 -21.02 -10.78
N GLY A 191 5.00 -19.77 -11.27
CA GLY A 191 5.90 -18.68 -10.91
C GLY A 191 5.56 -17.97 -9.59
N GLY A 192 4.59 -18.48 -8.81
CA GLY A 192 4.17 -17.89 -7.53
C GLY A 192 3.52 -16.51 -7.65
N GLY A 193 3.03 -16.16 -8.83
CA GLY A 193 2.40 -14.87 -9.12
C GLY A 193 0.94 -15.00 -9.51
N ARG A 194 0.43 -13.93 -10.12
CA ARG A 194 -0.99 -13.70 -10.37
C ARG A 194 -1.31 -13.70 -11.86
N PHE A 195 -2.47 -14.23 -12.19
CA PHE A 195 -3.03 -14.14 -13.53
C PHE A 195 -4.01 -12.96 -13.59
N HIS A 196 -3.80 -12.09 -14.56
CA HIS A 196 -4.60 -10.91 -14.86
C HIS A 196 -5.13 -11.06 -16.28
N ASP A 197 -6.43 -10.89 -16.44
CA ASP A 197 -7.09 -11.06 -17.72
C ASP A 197 -7.44 -9.71 -18.33
N ALA A 198 -6.98 -9.47 -19.55
CA ALA A 198 -7.28 -8.28 -20.34
C ALA A 198 -7.86 -8.72 -21.68
N PRO A 199 -9.18 -8.96 -21.77
CA PRO A 199 -9.81 -9.50 -22.98
C PRO A 199 -9.74 -8.54 -24.18
N ASP A 200 -9.55 -7.24 -23.94
CA ASP A 200 -9.58 -6.19 -24.95
C ASP A 200 -8.72 -4.98 -24.57
N ALA A 201 -8.55 -4.06 -25.53
CA ALA A 201 -7.76 -2.84 -25.33
C ALA A 201 -8.39 -1.86 -24.33
N GLU A 202 -9.72 -1.89 -24.16
CA GLU A 202 -10.44 -0.99 -23.25
C GLU A 202 -10.15 -1.35 -21.79
N SER A 203 -10.07 -2.64 -21.48
CA SER A 203 -9.76 -3.16 -20.15
C SER A 203 -8.26 -3.18 -19.82
N LEU A 204 -7.39 -3.28 -20.83
CA LEU A 204 -5.94 -3.47 -20.65
C LEU A 204 -5.29 -2.42 -19.74
N GLY A 205 -5.63 -1.13 -19.91
CA GLY A 205 -5.05 -0.05 -19.11
C GLY A 205 -5.31 -0.22 -17.61
N ALA A 206 -6.58 -0.49 -17.23
CA ALA A 206 -6.96 -0.69 -15.84
C ALA A 206 -6.35 -1.97 -15.25
N VAL A 207 -6.31 -3.05 -16.04
CA VAL A 207 -5.71 -4.33 -15.64
C VAL A 207 -4.22 -4.19 -15.40
N LEU A 208 -3.50 -3.51 -16.30
CA LEU A 208 -2.07 -3.30 -16.19
C LEU A 208 -1.74 -2.35 -15.04
N HIS A 209 -2.46 -1.24 -14.90
CA HIS A 209 -2.31 -0.32 -13.76
C HIS A 209 -2.49 -1.07 -12.44
N ARG A 210 -3.52 -1.93 -12.33
CA ARG A 210 -3.72 -2.81 -11.17
C ARG A 210 -2.53 -3.76 -10.96
N ALA A 211 -2.09 -4.46 -12.00
CA ALA A 211 -1.04 -5.47 -11.88
C ALA A 211 0.30 -4.84 -11.46
N VAL A 212 0.66 -3.71 -12.06
CA VAL A 212 1.87 -2.95 -11.75
C VAL A 212 1.78 -2.32 -10.34
N GLY A 213 0.65 -1.70 -9.98
CA GLY A 213 0.43 -1.16 -8.63
C GLY A 213 0.47 -2.24 -7.54
N GLN A 214 -0.06 -3.43 -7.80
CA GLN A 214 0.09 -4.59 -6.91
C GLN A 214 1.55 -5.07 -6.83
N ALA A 215 2.28 -5.00 -7.94
CA ALA A 215 3.68 -5.39 -7.99
C ALA A 215 4.59 -4.46 -7.17
N TRP A 216 4.29 -3.14 -7.12
CA TRP A 216 5.00 -2.15 -6.31
C TRP A 216 4.53 -2.08 -4.84
N SER A 217 3.22 -2.19 -4.57
CA SER A 217 2.66 -2.08 -3.22
C SER A 217 3.07 -3.24 -2.29
N ARG A 218 3.58 -4.35 -2.83
CA ARG A 218 4.22 -5.39 -2.01
C ARG A 218 5.42 -4.85 -1.21
N TRP A 219 6.07 -3.78 -1.67
CA TRP A 219 7.38 -3.38 -1.16
C TRP A 219 7.48 -1.91 -0.73
N ASP A 220 6.63 -1.01 -1.25
CA ASP A 220 6.55 0.39 -0.81
C ASP A 220 5.47 0.58 0.28
N THR A 221 5.84 0.39 1.55
CA THR A 221 4.86 0.39 2.66
C THR A 221 5.36 1.04 3.95
N GLY A 222 6.57 1.60 3.96
CA GLY A 222 7.19 2.10 5.20
C GLY A 222 7.36 1.02 6.28
N ARG A 223 7.43 -0.27 5.88
CA ARG A 223 7.66 -1.41 6.79
C ARG A 223 9.14 -1.76 6.87
N LEU A 224 9.65 -1.94 8.08
CA LEU A 224 11.05 -2.28 8.34
C LEU A 224 11.25 -3.80 8.45
N PRO A 225 12.27 -4.40 7.80
CA PRO A 225 12.56 -5.80 8.02
C PRO A 225 13.03 -6.04 9.45
N VAL A 226 12.53 -7.11 10.07
CA VAL A 226 12.95 -7.57 11.39
C VAL A 226 13.09 -9.08 11.40
N SER A 227 13.81 -9.61 12.39
CA SER A 227 13.91 -11.05 12.62
C SER A 227 13.61 -11.34 14.08
N GLY A 228 12.41 -11.88 14.33
CA GLY A 228 11.97 -12.32 15.64
C GLY A 228 12.83 -13.47 16.17
N SER A 229 12.95 -13.56 17.49
CA SER A 229 13.63 -14.67 18.14
C SER A 229 12.72 -15.90 18.18
N VAL A 230 13.22 -17.05 17.73
CA VAL A 230 12.47 -18.33 17.69
C VAL A 230 12.46 -19.07 19.03
N ASP A 231 13.46 -18.83 19.88
CA ASP A 231 13.57 -19.44 21.22
C ASP A 231 13.10 -18.50 22.33
N GLY A 232 12.71 -17.27 21.98
CA GLY A 232 12.32 -16.23 22.91
C GLY A 232 13.49 -15.64 23.71
N LEU A 233 14.72 -16.08 23.44
CA LEU A 233 15.93 -15.51 24.04
C LEU A 233 16.31 -14.24 23.29
N ASP A 234 16.63 -13.19 24.05
CA ASP A 234 17.05 -11.87 23.56
C ASP A 234 16.24 -11.34 22.34
N PRO A 235 14.89 -11.29 22.43
CA PRO A 235 14.08 -10.82 21.31
C PRO A 235 14.40 -9.36 20.95
N PRO A 236 14.40 -9.01 19.65
CA PRO A 236 14.69 -7.66 19.18
C PRO A 236 13.71 -6.67 19.80
N THR A 237 14.23 -5.52 20.25
CA THR A 237 13.39 -4.46 20.81
C THR A 237 12.92 -3.54 19.69
N LEU A 238 11.62 -3.48 19.48
CA LEU A 238 10.98 -2.71 18.42
C LEU A 238 10.65 -1.30 18.92
N PRO A 239 11.10 -0.24 18.22
CA PRO A 239 10.43 1.05 18.32
C PRO A 239 9.01 0.98 17.72
N PRO A 240 8.15 1.98 17.96
CA PRO A 240 6.89 2.07 17.24
C PRO A 240 7.12 2.16 15.73
N GLY A 241 6.28 1.48 14.96
CA GLY A 241 6.38 1.40 13.52
C GLY A 241 5.75 0.13 12.96
N ARG A 242 5.98 -0.10 11.68
CA ARG A 242 5.50 -1.26 10.93
C ARG A 242 6.69 -2.10 10.48
N TYR A 243 6.51 -3.41 10.47
CA TYR A 243 7.58 -4.38 10.28
C TYR A 243 7.14 -5.52 9.37
N VAL A 244 8.11 -6.12 8.68
CA VAL A 244 7.95 -7.38 7.95
C VAL A 244 8.89 -8.44 8.48
N ASP A 245 8.38 -9.65 8.60
CA ASP A 245 9.12 -10.86 8.98
C ASP A 245 8.53 -12.07 8.23
N VAL A 246 9.01 -13.29 8.53
CA VAL A 246 8.53 -14.54 7.94
C VAL A 246 8.13 -15.49 9.07
N LEU A 247 6.82 -15.69 9.24
CA LEU A 247 6.30 -16.62 10.23
C LEU A 247 6.53 -18.06 9.74
N PRO A 248 7.22 -18.92 10.51
CA PRO A 248 7.38 -20.32 10.18
C PRO A 248 6.03 -21.05 10.01
N ALA A 249 6.04 -22.12 9.20
CA ALA A 249 4.85 -22.95 8.98
C ALA A 249 4.60 -23.95 10.12
N ASP A 250 5.56 -24.12 11.02
CA ASP A 250 5.43 -24.96 12.20
C ASP A 250 4.83 -24.15 13.36
N GLU A 251 4.66 -24.78 14.52
CA GLU A 251 4.12 -24.12 15.72
C GLU A 251 5.14 -23.18 16.40
N THR A 252 6.30 -22.90 15.77
CA THR A 252 7.33 -22.03 16.36
C THR A 252 6.87 -20.57 16.34
N GLY A 253 6.73 -19.99 17.54
CA GLY A 253 6.45 -18.56 17.69
C GLY A 253 7.69 -17.68 17.48
N LEU A 254 7.48 -16.53 16.85
CA LEU A 254 8.45 -15.43 16.78
C LEU A 254 8.25 -14.47 17.94
N HIS A 255 9.35 -14.09 18.58
CA HIS A 255 9.34 -13.22 19.75
C HIS A 255 10.00 -11.87 19.44
N TYR A 256 9.33 -10.80 19.85
CA TYR A 256 9.77 -9.41 19.78
C TYR A 256 9.62 -8.76 21.15
N ALA A 257 10.25 -7.61 21.38
CA ALA A 257 10.09 -6.87 22.62
C ALA A 257 9.76 -5.40 22.38
N PHE A 258 9.11 -4.77 23.34
CA PHE A 258 8.97 -3.32 23.39
C PHE A 258 8.99 -2.84 24.84
N THR A 259 9.12 -1.53 25.03
CA THR A 259 9.01 -0.90 26.35
C THR A 259 7.73 -0.09 26.42
N LEU A 260 6.86 -0.35 27.40
CA LEU A 260 5.64 0.43 27.64
C LEU A 260 5.97 1.63 28.55
N PRO A 261 5.84 2.88 28.07
CA PRO A 261 6.01 4.06 28.91
C PRO A 261 4.85 4.28 29.89
N GLU A 262 5.10 5.04 30.96
CA GLU A 262 4.03 5.45 31.88
C GLU A 262 2.96 6.29 31.17
N GLY A 263 1.69 5.90 31.36
CA GLY A 263 0.52 6.55 30.79
C GLY A 263 0.22 6.19 29.35
N ALA A 264 1.07 5.41 28.68
CA ALA A 264 0.88 5.00 27.29
C ALA A 264 -0.05 3.78 27.15
N THR A 265 -0.54 3.56 25.94
CA THR A 265 -1.17 2.31 25.52
C THR A 265 -0.40 1.73 24.35
N ALA A 266 0.03 0.47 24.45
CA ALA A 266 0.62 -0.24 23.32
C ALA A 266 -0.47 -0.94 22.53
N HIS A 267 -0.47 -0.78 21.21
CA HIS A 267 -1.27 -1.55 20.27
C HIS A 267 -0.34 -2.39 19.42
N VAL A 268 -0.63 -3.69 19.33
CA VAL A 268 0.16 -4.67 18.57
C VAL A 268 -0.77 -5.40 17.63
N ALA A 269 -0.41 -5.46 16.35
CA ALA A 269 -1.16 -6.22 15.35
C ALA A 269 -0.22 -7.07 14.49
N ALA A 270 -0.66 -8.28 14.16
CA ALA A 270 0.03 -9.19 13.27
C ALA A 270 -0.93 -9.65 12.18
N SER A 271 -0.51 -9.56 10.92
CA SER A 271 -1.26 -10.06 9.77
C SER A 271 -0.43 -11.04 8.96
N VAL A 272 -1.06 -12.13 8.53
CA VAL A 272 -0.44 -13.13 7.66
C VAL A 272 -1.36 -13.42 6.48
N GLY A 273 -0.82 -13.30 5.28
CA GLY A 273 -1.54 -13.61 4.04
C GLY A 273 -1.47 -15.10 3.71
N LEU A 274 -2.58 -15.66 3.23
CA LEU A 274 -2.63 -16.94 2.54
C LEU A 274 -3.56 -16.80 1.34
N ARG A 275 -3.17 -17.38 0.19
CA ARG A 275 -4.06 -17.53 -0.95
C ARG A 275 -4.08 -18.99 -1.38
N ALA A 276 -5.25 -19.61 -1.28
CA ALA A 276 -5.45 -21.00 -1.63
C ALA A 276 -5.98 -21.13 -3.07
N PRO A 277 -5.64 -22.21 -3.80
CA PRO A 277 -6.25 -22.52 -5.09
C PRO A 277 -7.77 -22.62 -5.00
N HIS A 278 -8.48 -22.21 -6.05
CA HIS A 278 -9.94 -22.37 -6.11
C HIS A 278 -10.34 -23.85 -6.03
N GLY A 279 -11.43 -24.12 -5.32
CA GLY A 279 -11.96 -25.46 -5.06
C GLY A 279 -11.19 -26.24 -3.98
N ALA A 280 -10.14 -25.65 -3.40
CA ALA A 280 -9.40 -26.25 -2.29
C ALA A 280 -9.80 -25.62 -0.95
N SER A 281 -10.22 -26.45 0.00
CA SER A 281 -10.45 -25.97 1.37
C SER A 281 -9.13 -25.58 2.02
N ALA A 282 -9.12 -24.43 2.70
CA ALA A 282 -7.93 -23.92 3.36
C ALA A 282 -8.28 -23.25 4.69
N SER A 283 -7.32 -23.29 5.62
CA SER A 283 -7.36 -22.56 6.88
C SER A 283 -6.08 -21.76 7.06
N ASN A 284 -6.21 -20.52 7.53
CA ASN A 284 -5.12 -19.63 7.90
C ASN A 284 -5.36 -19.11 9.32
N GLY A 285 -4.28 -18.85 10.06
CA GLY A 285 -4.39 -18.40 11.43
C GLY A 285 -3.17 -17.64 11.90
N VAL A 286 -3.39 -16.69 12.82
CA VAL A 286 -2.31 -15.99 13.53
C VAL A 286 -2.73 -15.68 14.95
N GLY A 287 -1.84 -15.99 15.89
CA GLY A 287 -1.97 -15.63 17.30
C GLY A 287 -0.98 -14.54 17.69
N VAL A 288 -1.43 -13.57 18.47
CA VAL A 288 -0.58 -12.58 19.16
C VAL A 288 -0.79 -12.71 20.65
N VAL A 289 0.30 -12.85 21.40
CA VAL A 289 0.31 -12.79 22.87
C VAL A 289 1.31 -11.73 23.31
N VAL A 290 0.87 -10.81 24.16
CA VAL A 290 1.77 -9.85 24.83
C VAL A 290 1.98 -10.29 26.27
N ARG A 291 3.24 -10.47 26.67
CA ARG A 291 3.66 -10.93 27.99
C ARG A 291 4.51 -9.88 28.70
N ASN A 292 4.41 -9.81 30.02
CA ASN A 292 5.32 -9.01 30.84
C ASN A 292 6.66 -9.75 31.09
N GLU A 293 7.57 -9.12 31.84
CA GLU A 293 8.89 -9.69 32.20
C GLU A 293 8.81 -11.01 32.99
N SER A 294 7.69 -11.29 33.65
CA SER A 294 7.45 -12.55 34.38
C SER A 294 6.78 -13.63 33.52
N ALA A 295 6.71 -13.42 32.20
CA ALA A 295 6.04 -14.28 31.21
C ALA A 295 4.51 -14.42 31.37
N THR A 296 3.88 -13.60 32.22
CA THR A 296 2.41 -13.54 32.36
C THR A 296 1.80 -12.90 31.11
N ALA A 297 0.80 -13.56 30.52
CA ALA A 297 0.08 -13.02 29.38
C ALA A 297 -0.85 -11.87 29.79
N CYS A 298 -0.60 -10.69 29.24
CA CYS A 298 -1.35 -9.46 29.51
C CYS A 298 -2.45 -9.19 28.48
N ALA A 299 -2.24 -9.64 27.24
CA ALA A 299 -3.25 -9.62 26.20
C ALA A 299 -3.01 -10.76 25.21
N ARG A 300 -4.10 -11.29 24.63
CA ARG A 300 -4.06 -12.34 23.60
C ARG A 300 -5.20 -12.13 22.62
N HIS A 301 -4.89 -12.33 21.35
CA HIS A 301 -5.90 -12.46 20.30
C HIS A 301 -5.43 -13.49 19.29
N THR A 302 -6.35 -14.30 18.80
CA THR A 302 -6.12 -15.25 17.72
C THR A 302 -7.18 -15.00 16.67
N ASP A 303 -6.75 -14.79 15.42
CA ASP A 303 -7.65 -14.75 14.28
C ASP A 303 -7.48 -16.02 13.47
N ARG A 304 -8.61 -16.64 13.11
CA ARG A 304 -8.65 -17.87 12.33
C ARG A 304 -9.62 -17.70 11.19
N ARG A 305 -9.17 -18.08 10.00
CA ARG A 305 -9.90 -17.95 8.75
C ARG A 305 -9.98 -19.31 8.08
N GLU A 306 -11.15 -19.62 7.56
CA GLU A 306 -11.39 -20.84 6.81
C GLU A 306 -12.18 -20.50 5.55
N THR A 307 -11.98 -21.31 4.52
CA THR A 307 -12.83 -21.30 3.32
C THR A 307 -12.97 -22.72 2.78
N PRO A 308 -14.15 -23.11 2.31
CA PRO A 308 -14.35 -24.37 1.62
C PRO A 308 -13.81 -24.35 0.17
N GLY A 309 -13.83 -23.19 -0.51
CA GLY A 309 -13.62 -23.07 -1.95
C GLY A 309 -12.34 -22.33 -2.39
N GLY A 310 -11.45 -21.99 -1.46
CA GLY A 310 -10.17 -21.34 -1.73
C GLY A 310 -10.25 -19.81 -1.80
N GLY A 311 -9.22 -19.17 -2.37
CA GLY A 311 -9.11 -17.71 -2.45
C GLY A 311 -8.22 -17.08 -1.37
N ALA A 312 -8.30 -15.76 -1.23
CA ALA A 312 -7.58 -14.98 -0.24
C ALA A 312 -8.16 -15.18 1.17
N LEU A 313 -7.27 -15.41 2.14
CA LEU A 313 -7.60 -15.66 3.53
C LEU A 313 -6.63 -14.93 4.47
N PRO A 314 -6.48 -13.59 4.38
CA PRO A 314 -5.66 -12.86 5.35
C PRO A 314 -6.23 -13.05 6.76
N ALA A 315 -5.37 -13.43 7.70
CA ALA A 315 -5.69 -13.50 9.13
C ALA A 315 -4.97 -12.36 9.84
N THR A 316 -5.68 -11.61 10.69
CA THR A 316 -5.15 -10.46 11.42
C THR A 316 -5.57 -10.50 12.88
N ALA A 317 -4.58 -10.66 13.76
CA ALA A 317 -4.77 -10.55 15.20
C ALA A 317 -4.25 -9.22 15.73
N ALA A 318 -5.01 -8.59 16.63
CA ALA A 318 -4.66 -7.32 17.23
C ALA A 318 -4.98 -7.30 18.73
N VAL A 319 -4.09 -6.72 19.53
CA VAL A 319 -4.21 -6.60 20.99
C VAL A 319 -3.77 -5.22 21.45
N SER A 320 -4.22 -4.83 22.65
CA SER A 320 -3.76 -3.60 23.29
C SER A 320 -3.41 -3.85 24.76
N VAL A 321 -2.36 -3.19 25.24
CA VAL A 321 -1.96 -3.19 26.66
C VAL A 321 -1.86 -1.74 27.13
N ALA A 322 -2.78 -1.35 28.01
CA ALA A 322 -2.81 0.00 28.58
C ALA A 322 -2.02 0.04 29.89
N TRP A 323 -1.24 1.10 30.08
CA TRP A 323 -0.61 1.37 31.36
C TRP A 323 -1.64 1.69 32.46
N SER A 324 -1.38 1.25 33.68
CA SER A 324 -2.15 1.58 34.88
C SER A 324 -1.22 2.07 35.99
N ALA A 325 -1.59 3.17 36.63
CA ALA A 325 -0.85 3.72 37.78
C ALA A 325 -0.86 2.78 38.99
N ASP A 326 -1.90 1.95 39.09
CA ASP A 326 -2.11 1.02 40.21
C ASP A 326 -1.45 -0.35 39.97
N ALA A 327 -0.91 -0.60 38.77
CA ALA A 327 -0.25 -1.86 38.45
C ALA A 327 1.12 -1.97 39.14
N PRO A 328 1.35 -2.99 39.99
CA PRO A 328 2.65 -3.24 40.59
C PRO A 328 3.73 -3.48 39.54
N ARG A 329 4.98 -3.08 39.84
CA ARG A 329 6.11 -3.28 38.93
C ARG A 329 6.23 -4.75 38.52
N GLY A 330 6.27 -5.00 37.21
CA GLY A 330 6.37 -6.35 36.64
C GLY A 330 5.02 -7.03 36.41
N GLU A 331 3.89 -6.45 36.83
CA GLU A 331 2.54 -6.91 36.49
C GLU A 331 2.04 -6.29 35.17
N CYS A 332 0.95 -6.83 34.63
CA CYS A 332 0.32 -6.30 33.43
C CYS A 332 -0.18 -4.87 33.66
N GLY A 333 0.17 -3.97 32.73
CA GLY A 333 -0.14 -2.54 32.83
C GLY A 333 0.92 -1.73 33.58
N ALA A 334 1.95 -2.36 34.17
CA ALA A 334 3.09 -1.63 34.68
C ALA A 334 3.97 -1.13 33.52
N ALA A 335 4.64 0.01 33.72
CA ALA A 335 5.67 0.46 32.78
C ALA A 335 6.88 -0.48 32.84
N GLY A 336 7.46 -0.79 31.68
CA GLY A 336 8.57 -1.76 31.60
C GLY A 336 8.62 -2.52 30.29
N ARG A 337 9.44 -3.57 30.24
CA ARG A 337 9.62 -4.41 29.05
C ARG A 337 8.47 -5.40 28.91
N TYR A 338 7.99 -5.55 27.68
CA TYR A 338 7.01 -6.55 27.28
C TYR A 338 7.57 -7.36 26.11
N VAL A 339 7.13 -8.61 26.00
CA VAL A 339 7.47 -9.52 24.90
C VAL A 339 6.20 -9.79 24.10
N VAL A 340 6.28 -9.62 22.79
CA VAL A 340 5.25 -10.01 21.82
C VAL A 340 5.63 -11.38 21.26
N GLU A 341 4.73 -12.33 21.36
CA GLU A 341 4.83 -13.66 20.75
C GLU A 341 3.81 -13.72 19.60
N VAL A 342 4.29 -13.92 18.37
CA VAL A 342 3.47 -14.13 17.17
C VAL A 342 3.66 -15.58 16.72
N HIS A 343 2.57 -16.34 16.58
CA HIS A 343 2.63 -17.76 16.25
C HIS A 343 1.52 -18.14 15.26
N ASP A 344 1.71 -19.26 14.57
CA ASP A 344 0.62 -19.98 13.93
C ASP A 344 -0.39 -20.41 15.00
N ASP A 345 -1.69 -20.37 14.73
CA ASP A 345 -2.71 -20.78 15.70
C ASP A 345 -2.76 -22.30 15.94
N GLY A 346 -1.92 -23.06 15.23
CA GLY A 346 -1.80 -24.52 15.31
C GLY A 346 -2.90 -25.25 14.54
N LEU A 347 -3.79 -24.51 13.88
CA LEU A 347 -4.96 -25.04 13.17
C LEU A 347 -5.01 -24.53 11.71
N SER A 348 -4.08 -23.65 11.35
CA SER A 348 -3.75 -23.35 9.97
C SER A 348 -3.31 -24.63 9.25
N ARG A 349 -3.56 -24.69 7.94
CA ARG A 349 -3.05 -25.75 7.06
C ARG A 349 -1.88 -25.25 6.20
N ARG A 350 -1.13 -24.26 6.72
CA ARG A 350 0.04 -23.74 6.03
C ARG A 350 1.12 -24.81 6.01
N THR A 351 1.62 -25.11 4.82
CA THR A 351 2.72 -26.06 4.61
C THR A 351 4.06 -25.37 4.36
N THR A 352 4.03 -24.04 4.24
CA THR A 352 5.19 -23.18 3.95
C THR A 352 5.11 -21.92 4.81
N ALA A 353 6.28 -21.31 5.05
CA ALA A 353 6.36 -20.10 5.85
C ALA A 353 5.60 -18.95 5.17
N ALA A 354 4.98 -18.09 5.98
CA ALA A 354 4.13 -17.01 5.49
C ALA A 354 4.76 -15.64 5.76
N PRO A 355 4.65 -14.67 4.82
CA PRO A 355 4.97 -13.28 5.10
C PRO A 355 4.14 -12.78 6.28
N LEU A 356 4.82 -12.19 7.27
CA LEU A 356 4.24 -11.60 8.47
C LEU A 356 4.37 -10.08 8.41
N ASP A 357 3.24 -9.40 8.52
CA ASP A 357 3.16 -7.96 8.79
C ASP A 357 2.93 -7.73 10.28
N LEU A 358 3.84 -6.99 10.93
CA LEU A 358 3.76 -6.68 12.35
C LEU A 358 3.72 -5.17 12.56
N THR A 359 2.75 -4.68 13.32
CA THR A 359 2.61 -3.26 13.64
C THR A 359 2.65 -3.06 15.15
N LEU A 360 3.50 -2.14 15.61
CA LEU A 360 3.58 -1.67 16.99
C LEU A 360 3.30 -0.17 17.03
N VAL A 361 2.26 0.23 17.77
CA VAL A 361 1.95 1.63 18.04
C VAL A 361 2.00 1.87 19.53
N LEU A 362 2.69 2.92 19.97
CA LEU A 362 2.66 3.41 21.33
C LEU A 362 1.83 4.70 21.37
N GLU A 363 0.57 4.59 21.75
CA GLU A 363 -0.30 5.73 21.98
C GLU A 363 0.14 6.47 23.25
N PRO A 364 0.59 7.74 23.16
CA PRO A 364 1.09 8.48 24.32
C PRO A 364 0.01 8.76 25.37
N ALA A 365 0.46 9.14 26.57
CA ALA A 365 -0.44 9.60 27.63
C ALA A 365 -1.26 10.82 27.18
N VAL A 366 -2.51 10.91 27.65
CA VAL A 366 -3.45 11.99 27.31
C VAL A 366 -3.77 12.83 28.56
N PRO A 367 -3.09 13.97 28.81
CA PRO A 367 -3.28 14.76 30.03
C PRO A 367 -4.68 15.38 30.15
N ASN A 368 -5.36 15.65 29.03
CA ASN A 368 -6.71 16.23 29.03
C ASN A 368 -7.83 15.18 29.06
N ARG A 369 -7.54 13.93 29.46
CA ARG A 369 -8.50 12.81 29.46
C ARG A 369 -9.83 13.14 30.14
N SER A 370 -9.81 13.85 31.28
CA SER A 370 -11.02 14.21 32.04
C SER A 370 -11.95 15.19 31.33
N GLY A 371 -11.47 15.90 30.30
CA GLY A 371 -12.27 16.82 29.49
C GLY A 371 -12.77 16.21 28.18
N LEU A 372 -12.51 14.93 27.92
CA LEU A 372 -12.92 14.26 26.69
C LEU A 372 -14.37 13.76 26.78
N PRO A 373 -15.10 13.68 25.65
CA PRO A 373 -16.44 13.12 25.63
C PRO A 373 -16.46 11.68 26.16
N ALA A 374 -17.45 11.36 26.99
CA ALA A 374 -17.71 10.02 27.49
C ALA A 374 -17.92 9.01 26.34
N PRO A 375 -17.79 7.69 26.61
CA PRO A 375 -18.15 6.65 25.64
C PRO A 375 -19.54 6.89 25.04
N VAL A 376 -19.76 6.49 23.79
CA VAL A 376 -21.13 6.43 23.26
C VAL A 376 -21.91 5.30 23.93
N ASP A 377 -23.20 5.53 24.21
CA ASP A 377 -24.06 4.54 24.88
C ASP A 377 -24.37 3.34 23.95
N SER A 378 -24.50 3.59 22.66
CA SER A 378 -24.77 2.57 21.63
C SER A 378 -24.32 3.01 20.25
N VAL A 379 -24.21 2.05 19.32
CA VAL A 379 -23.95 2.32 17.91
C VAL A 379 -25.27 2.59 17.20
N ALA A 380 -25.55 3.85 16.87
CA ALA A 380 -26.76 4.20 16.12
C ALA A 380 -26.65 3.73 14.67
N GLU A 381 -27.72 3.21 14.08
CA GLU A 381 -27.73 2.83 12.66
C GLU A 381 -27.37 4.03 11.75
N ALA A 382 -26.62 3.77 10.68
CA ALA A 382 -26.27 4.75 9.68
C ALA A 382 -26.07 4.10 8.31
N SER A 383 -26.47 4.79 7.25
CA SER A 383 -26.24 4.38 5.87
C SER A 383 -25.63 5.54 5.09
N PRO A 384 -24.73 5.29 4.14
CA PRO A 384 -24.17 6.34 3.31
C PRO A 384 -25.28 6.94 2.43
N ARG A 385 -25.32 8.27 2.39
CA ARG A 385 -26.18 9.09 1.52
C ARG A 385 -25.32 9.81 0.50
N THR A 386 -24.47 9.04 -0.17
CA THR A 386 -23.64 9.50 -1.26
C THR A 386 -24.39 9.43 -2.58
N GLY A 387 -24.05 10.33 -3.50
CA GLY A 387 -24.56 10.32 -4.86
C GLY A 387 -23.47 10.77 -5.82
N GLY A 388 -23.52 10.30 -7.06
CA GLY A 388 -22.52 10.61 -8.07
C GLY A 388 -22.18 9.40 -8.92
N THR A 389 -21.35 9.63 -9.93
CA THR A 389 -20.80 8.56 -10.77
C THR A 389 -19.70 7.81 -10.01
N PRO A 390 -19.73 6.47 -9.97
CA PRO A 390 -18.65 5.70 -9.36
C PRO A 390 -17.28 6.04 -9.96
N VAL A 391 -16.29 6.22 -9.09
CA VAL A 391 -14.88 6.39 -9.49
C VAL A 391 -14.15 5.07 -9.26
N ALA A 392 -13.38 4.60 -10.24
CA ALA A 392 -12.61 3.36 -10.10
C ALA A 392 -11.62 3.47 -8.93
N SER A 393 -11.64 2.50 -8.02
CA SER A 393 -10.69 2.39 -6.91
C SER A 393 -10.42 0.92 -6.61
N VAL A 394 -9.19 0.48 -6.87
CA VAL A 394 -8.81 -0.93 -6.76
C VAL A 394 -8.40 -1.26 -5.34
N GLY A 395 -9.22 -2.04 -4.63
CA GLY A 395 -8.92 -2.55 -3.30
C GLY A 395 -7.70 -3.48 -3.29
N ALA A 396 -7.08 -3.63 -2.12
CA ALA A 396 -5.90 -4.49 -1.95
C ALA A 396 -6.15 -5.67 -1.03
N GLU A 397 -5.41 -6.77 -1.19
CA GLU A 397 -5.55 -7.99 -0.37
C GLU A 397 -4.81 -7.96 0.97
N SER A 398 -4.23 -6.81 1.33
CA SER A 398 -3.64 -6.58 2.64
C SER A 398 -4.07 -5.22 3.15
N LEU A 399 -4.12 -5.09 4.48
CA LEU A 399 -4.46 -3.81 5.13
C LEU A 399 -3.48 -2.71 4.72
N GLU A 400 -2.19 -3.04 4.59
CA GLU A 400 -1.15 -2.05 4.33
C GLU A 400 -1.10 -1.53 2.90
N ALA A 401 -1.43 -2.38 1.92
CA ALA A 401 -1.49 -1.98 0.51
C ALA A 401 -2.82 -1.31 0.12
N ALA A 402 -3.81 -1.26 1.02
CA ALA A 402 -5.13 -0.74 0.71
C ALA A 402 -5.08 0.73 0.25
N PRO A 403 -5.75 1.12 -0.85
CA PRO A 403 -5.79 2.51 -1.28
C PRO A 403 -6.56 3.37 -0.29
N VAL A 404 -6.23 4.67 -0.21
CA VAL A 404 -7.00 5.63 0.60
C VAL A 404 -8.16 6.17 -0.23
N ILE A 405 -9.37 6.06 0.32
CA ILE A 405 -10.60 6.64 -0.23
C ILE A 405 -11.28 7.52 0.81
N GLY A 406 -12.11 8.47 0.35
CA GLY A 406 -12.87 9.38 1.20
C GLY A 406 -14.37 9.14 1.12
N THR A 407 -15.16 10.15 1.48
CA THR A 407 -16.59 10.14 1.20
C THR A 407 -16.83 10.18 -0.32
N GLY A 408 -17.56 9.21 -0.85
CA GLY A 408 -17.79 9.10 -2.29
C GLY A 408 -18.42 7.77 -2.72
N VAL A 409 -18.52 7.60 -4.04
CA VAL A 409 -19.00 6.38 -4.69
C VAL A 409 -17.84 5.81 -5.51
N TYR A 410 -17.51 4.56 -5.28
CA TYR A 410 -16.37 3.89 -5.89
C TYR A 410 -16.81 2.64 -6.63
N SER A 411 -16.10 2.26 -7.69
CA SER A 411 -16.26 0.98 -8.35
C SER A 411 -14.98 0.17 -8.31
N ASP A 412 -15.14 -1.15 -8.17
CA ASP A 412 -14.05 -2.11 -8.33
C ASP A 412 -14.59 -3.40 -8.95
N VAL A 413 -13.70 -4.31 -9.31
CA VAL A 413 -14.03 -5.64 -9.82
C VAL A 413 -13.70 -6.66 -8.74
N LEU A 414 -14.73 -7.34 -8.23
CA LEU A 414 -14.62 -8.40 -7.24
C LEU A 414 -14.77 -9.77 -7.92
N ARG A 415 -13.98 -10.74 -7.48
CA ARG A 415 -14.06 -12.12 -7.95
C ARG A 415 -14.39 -13.05 -6.77
N PRO A 416 -15.06 -14.19 -7.00
CA PRO A 416 -15.16 -15.22 -5.97
C PRO A 416 -13.76 -15.59 -5.47
N GLY A 417 -13.54 -15.59 -4.16
CA GLY A 417 -12.24 -15.78 -3.52
C GLY A 417 -11.41 -14.52 -3.32
N ASP A 418 -11.90 -13.33 -3.65
CA ASP A 418 -11.23 -12.09 -3.29
C ASP A 418 -11.61 -11.63 -1.87
N GLU A 419 -10.62 -11.11 -1.15
CA GLU A 419 -10.78 -10.32 0.07
C GLU A 419 -10.00 -9.02 -0.13
N LEU A 420 -10.72 -7.90 -0.29
CA LEU A 420 -10.17 -6.60 -0.65
C LEU A 420 -10.42 -5.56 0.44
N TYR A 421 -9.47 -4.65 0.62
CA TYR A 421 -9.51 -3.59 1.62
C TYR A 421 -9.32 -2.19 1.01
N TRP A 422 -10.00 -1.21 1.59
CA TRP A 422 -9.81 0.23 1.36
C TRP A 422 -9.62 0.97 2.68
N ARG A 423 -8.73 1.97 2.71
CA ARG A 423 -8.51 2.86 3.86
C ARG A 423 -9.41 4.07 3.80
N VAL A 424 -10.17 4.33 4.85
CA VAL A 424 -11.02 5.51 5.02
C VAL A 424 -10.51 6.34 6.20
N PRO A 425 -10.07 7.60 6.01
CA PRO A 425 -9.69 8.48 7.10
C PRO A 425 -10.91 8.81 7.98
N VAL A 426 -10.88 8.41 9.25
CA VAL A 426 -11.94 8.72 10.22
C VAL A 426 -11.33 9.49 11.40
N GLU A 427 -11.72 10.76 11.50
CA GLU A 427 -11.25 11.67 12.54
C GLU A 427 -12.03 11.54 13.85
N TRP A 428 -11.47 12.08 14.94
CA TRP A 428 -12.13 12.17 16.24
C TRP A 428 -13.53 12.80 16.13
N GLY A 429 -14.51 12.21 16.80
CA GLY A 429 -15.91 12.66 16.80
C GLY A 429 -16.71 12.24 15.56
N ARG A 430 -16.04 11.74 14.50
CA ARG A 430 -16.67 11.26 13.28
C ARG A 430 -16.86 9.74 13.29
N ARG A 431 -17.69 9.25 12.38
CA ARG A 431 -17.97 7.82 12.19
C ARG A 431 -18.02 7.46 10.72
N LEU A 432 -17.86 6.18 10.41
CA LEU A 432 -17.95 5.63 9.07
C LEU A 432 -19.34 5.01 8.85
N ALA A 433 -19.88 5.17 7.64
CA ALA A 433 -20.96 4.35 7.09
C ALA A 433 -20.60 3.97 5.64
N TYR A 434 -20.87 2.74 5.23
CA TYR A 434 -20.61 2.29 3.86
C TYR A 434 -21.67 1.29 3.37
N ARG A 435 -21.76 1.13 2.05
CA ARG A 435 -22.63 0.17 1.37
C ARG A 435 -21.96 -0.33 0.11
N LEU A 436 -21.70 -1.64 0.06
CA LEU A 436 -21.35 -2.39 -1.12
C LEU A 436 -22.64 -2.81 -1.84
N THR A 437 -22.72 -2.59 -3.15
CA THR A 437 -23.80 -3.07 -4.01
C THR A 437 -23.23 -4.00 -5.07
N MET A 438 -23.78 -5.20 -5.15
CA MET A 438 -23.50 -6.19 -6.18
C MET A 438 -24.66 -6.20 -7.19
N PRO A 439 -24.37 -6.23 -8.51
CA PRO A 439 -25.39 -6.09 -9.55
C PRO A 439 -26.17 -7.37 -9.79
N ASP A 440 -27.26 -7.28 -10.56
CA ASP A 440 -27.81 -8.44 -11.25
C ASP A 440 -26.84 -8.93 -12.33
N LEU A 441 -26.57 -10.24 -12.33
CA LEU A 441 -25.69 -10.86 -13.31
C LEU A 441 -26.43 -11.17 -14.62
N SER A 442 -25.67 -11.41 -15.69
CA SER A 442 -26.23 -12.01 -16.90
C SER A 442 -26.58 -13.49 -16.65
N GLU A 443 -27.36 -14.12 -17.53
CA GLU A 443 -27.64 -15.56 -17.42
C GLU A 443 -26.35 -16.39 -17.48
N ALA A 444 -25.42 -16.03 -18.37
CA ALA A 444 -24.11 -16.67 -18.50
C ALA A 444 -23.25 -16.49 -17.25
N ASP A 445 -23.23 -15.30 -16.65
CA ASP A 445 -22.46 -15.06 -15.43
C ASP A 445 -23.06 -15.77 -14.21
N ARG A 446 -24.40 -15.91 -14.13
CA ARG A 446 -25.04 -16.76 -13.11
C ARG A 446 -24.68 -18.23 -13.29
N GLU A 447 -24.61 -18.72 -14.53
CA GLU A 447 -24.16 -20.08 -14.82
C GLU A 447 -22.71 -20.29 -14.36
N LEU A 448 -21.82 -19.31 -14.58
CA LEU A 448 -20.44 -19.33 -14.08
C LEU A 448 -20.36 -19.25 -12.56
N LEU A 449 -21.22 -18.45 -11.92
CA LEU A 449 -21.30 -18.31 -10.46
C LEU A 449 -21.78 -19.61 -9.78
N GLY A 450 -22.66 -20.36 -10.44
CA GLY A 450 -23.25 -21.57 -9.90
C GLY A 450 -24.25 -21.27 -8.79
N THR A 451 -24.03 -21.85 -7.61
CA THR A 451 -24.93 -21.70 -6.44
C THR A 451 -24.81 -20.36 -5.74
N GLY A 452 -23.82 -19.53 -6.07
CA GLY A 452 -23.56 -18.27 -5.38
C GLY A 452 -22.34 -18.32 -4.47
N GLY A 453 -22.26 -17.36 -3.54
CA GLY A 453 -21.22 -17.33 -2.52
C GLY A 453 -21.57 -16.40 -1.37
N TRP A 454 -20.95 -16.65 -0.22
CA TRP A 454 -21.11 -15.77 0.94
C TRP A 454 -20.30 -14.49 0.75
N VAL A 455 -20.94 -13.35 0.84
CA VAL A 455 -20.29 -12.04 0.83
C VAL A 455 -20.33 -11.50 2.25
N SER A 456 -19.20 -10.99 2.73
CA SER A 456 -19.09 -10.38 4.06
C SER A 456 -18.28 -9.10 3.97
N THR A 457 -18.64 -8.13 4.79
CA THR A 457 -17.96 -6.85 4.89
C THR A 457 -17.55 -6.59 6.33
N THR A 458 -16.40 -5.96 6.52
CA THR A 458 -15.84 -5.68 7.85
C THR A 458 -15.29 -4.27 7.93
N VAL A 459 -15.17 -3.76 9.16
CA VAL A 459 -14.38 -2.55 9.42
C VAL A 459 -13.31 -2.88 10.44
N ARG A 460 -12.05 -2.55 10.14
CA ARG A 460 -10.94 -2.60 11.11
C ARG A 460 -10.45 -1.19 11.45
N ASN A 461 -10.07 -0.95 12.70
CA ASN A 461 -9.50 0.33 13.13
C ASN A 461 -8.06 0.50 12.61
N PRO A 462 -7.39 1.64 12.85
CA PRO A 462 -6.04 1.90 12.36
C PRO A 462 -4.96 0.92 12.85
N VAL A 463 -5.24 0.19 13.94
CA VAL A 463 -4.34 -0.82 14.52
C VAL A 463 -4.86 -2.25 14.28
N GLY A 464 -5.69 -2.45 13.25
CA GLY A 464 -6.10 -3.76 12.75
C GLY A 464 -7.18 -4.49 13.56
N SER A 465 -7.66 -3.93 14.69
CA SER A 465 -8.75 -4.53 15.47
C SER A 465 -10.08 -4.40 14.74
N LEU A 466 -10.92 -5.42 14.80
CA LEU A 466 -12.27 -5.40 14.21
C LEU A 466 -13.16 -4.41 14.99
N VAL A 467 -13.88 -3.55 14.25
CA VAL A 467 -14.76 -2.49 14.76
C VAL A 467 -16.23 -2.77 14.46
N SER A 468 -16.54 -3.53 13.40
CA SER A 468 -17.92 -3.60 12.90
C SER A 468 -18.86 -4.36 13.83
N SER A 469 -20.11 -3.89 13.82
CA SER A 469 -21.27 -4.60 14.36
C SER A 469 -21.58 -5.81 13.48
N PRO A 470 -21.78 -7.02 14.03
CA PRO A 470 -22.37 -8.14 13.31
C PRO A 470 -23.88 -7.90 13.15
N ASP A 471 -24.26 -6.96 12.28
CA ASP A 471 -25.63 -6.82 11.80
C ASP A 471 -25.84 -7.72 10.58
N ALA A 472 -27.04 -8.26 10.41
CA ALA A 472 -27.40 -9.16 9.30
C ALA A 472 -27.25 -8.54 7.90
N ALA A 473 -27.00 -7.23 7.79
CA ALA A 473 -26.71 -6.55 6.53
C ALA A 473 -25.21 -6.50 6.20
N SER A 474 -24.32 -6.88 7.12
CA SER A 474 -22.87 -6.89 6.88
C SER A 474 -22.40 -8.10 6.11
N GLU A 475 -23.23 -9.15 6.02
CA GLU A 475 -22.96 -10.38 5.30
C GLU A 475 -24.24 -10.99 4.72
N GLY A 476 -24.09 -11.89 3.74
CA GLY A 476 -25.20 -12.64 3.18
C GLY A 476 -24.81 -13.39 1.92
N HIS A 477 -25.75 -14.16 1.40
CA HIS A 477 -25.56 -14.97 0.20
C HIS A 477 -25.86 -14.15 -1.06
N TYR A 478 -24.94 -14.17 -2.03
CA TYR A 478 -25.12 -13.57 -3.35
C TYR A 478 -25.19 -14.67 -4.41
N ASP A 479 -26.33 -14.77 -5.09
CA ASP A 479 -26.66 -15.76 -6.13
C ASP A 479 -26.75 -15.13 -7.53
N GLY A 480 -26.30 -13.89 -7.68
CA GLY A 480 -26.34 -13.13 -8.92
C GLY A 480 -27.63 -12.30 -9.10
N GLU A 481 -28.50 -12.24 -8.09
CA GLU A 481 -29.49 -11.17 -7.95
C GLU A 481 -28.91 -9.96 -7.21
N THR A 482 -29.39 -8.75 -7.52
CA THR A 482 -28.92 -7.51 -6.89
C THR A 482 -28.97 -7.62 -5.37
N ALA A 483 -27.82 -7.43 -4.73
CA ALA A 483 -27.67 -7.50 -3.28
C ALA A 483 -26.86 -6.31 -2.77
N ALA A 484 -27.13 -5.91 -1.53
CA ALA A 484 -26.39 -4.84 -0.86
C ALA A 484 -25.93 -5.30 0.52
N PHE A 485 -24.68 -4.97 0.83
CA PHE A 485 -24.03 -5.26 2.10
C PHE A 485 -23.49 -3.96 2.67
N GLY A 486 -23.56 -3.76 3.97
CA GLY A 486 -23.15 -2.48 4.55
C GLY A 486 -22.80 -2.56 6.01
N GLY A 487 -22.26 -1.47 6.51
CA GLY A 487 -21.86 -1.36 7.89
C GLY A 487 -21.62 0.08 8.30
N PHE A 488 -21.52 0.28 9.60
CA PHE A 488 -21.27 1.58 10.21
C PHE A 488 -20.54 1.40 11.54
N THR A 489 -19.86 2.45 11.99
CA THR A 489 -19.10 2.45 13.26
C THR A 489 -19.72 3.40 14.28
N ALA A 490 -19.37 3.28 15.56
CA ALA A 490 -19.58 4.37 16.50
C ALA A 490 -18.75 5.62 16.10
N PRO A 491 -19.17 6.83 16.50
CA PRO A 491 -18.28 7.99 16.53
C PRO A 491 -16.99 7.68 17.29
N VAL A 492 -15.86 7.96 16.66
CA VAL A 492 -14.54 7.70 17.25
C VAL A 492 -14.32 8.63 18.43
N ARG A 493 -14.23 8.08 19.65
CA ARG A 493 -13.96 8.84 20.87
C ARG A 493 -12.91 8.14 21.69
N TYR A 494 -11.95 8.89 22.22
CA TYR A 494 -10.85 8.34 23.01
C TYR A 494 -11.37 7.44 24.15
N LEU A 495 -12.36 7.91 24.91
CA LEU A 495 -12.91 7.16 26.05
C LEU A 495 -13.77 5.96 25.65
N ASN A 496 -14.13 5.77 24.37
CA ASN A 496 -14.89 4.58 23.96
C ASN A 496 -14.20 3.27 24.39
N ARG A 497 -12.88 3.25 24.52
CA ARG A 497 -12.07 2.13 25.03
C ARG A 497 -12.50 1.60 26.41
N GLU A 498 -13.25 2.38 27.18
CA GLU A 498 -13.79 2.01 28.49
C GLU A 498 -15.19 1.38 28.39
N SER A 499 -15.78 1.34 27.20
CA SER A 499 -17.08 0.73 26.97
C SER A 499 -17.01 -0.80 27.13
N ALA A 500 -18.05 -1.36 27.74
CA ALA A 500 -18.24 -2.81 27.79
C ALA A 500 -18.74 -3.38 26.44
N THR A 501 -19.18 -2.53 25.51
CA THR A 501 -19.64 -2.92 24.17
C THR A 501 -18.43 -2.95 23.22
N PRO A 502 -18.00 -4.12 22.71
CA PRO A 502 -16.77 -4.27 21.92
C PRO A 502 -16.72 -3.38 20.67
N GLU A 503 -17.83 -3.24 19.95
CA GLU A 503 -17.96 -2.41 18.73
C GLU A 503 -17.74 -0.92 19.04
N VAL A 504 -18.17 -0.49 20.23
CA VAL A 504 -17.89 0.86 20.73
C VAL A 504 -16.42 0.96 21.12
N ALA A 505 -15.91 0.01 21.92
CA ALA A 505 -14.53 0.01 22.41
C ALA A 505 -13.48 0.05 21.29
N ALA A 506 -13.73 -0.66 20.19
CA ALA A 506 -12.86 -0.68 19.02
C ALA A 506 -12.82 0.66 18.25
N ALA A 507 -13.88 1.48 18.36
CA ALA A 507 -13.96 2.84 17.78
C ALA A 507 -13.34 3.89 18.72
N SER A 508 -12.12 3.65 19.22
CA SER A 508 -11.44 4.50 20.20
C SER A 508 -10.15 5.17 19.70
N LEU A 509 -9.82 4.98 18.42
CA LEU A 509 -8.62 5.51 17.79
C LEU A 509 -8.97 6.13 16.42
N ALA A 510 -8.63 7.40 16.23
CA ALA A 510 -8.76 8.06 14.93
C ALA A 510 -7.65 7.65 13.95
N GLY A 511 -7.93 7.78 12.66
CA GLY A 511 -6.99 7.43 11.58
C GLY A 511 -7.66 6.61 10.47
N HIS A 512 -6.85 5.91 9.69
CA HIS A 512 -7.33 5.07 8.59
C HIS A 512 -8.03 3.81 9.11
N HIS A 513 -9.36 3.79 9.01
CA HIS A 513 -10.14 2.57 9.20
C HIS A 513 -10.21 1.80 7.88
N HIS A 514 -10.18 0.48 7.92
CA HIS A 514 -10.17 -0.37 6.73
C HIS A 514 -11.55 -0.94 6.51
N VAL A 515 -12.18 -0.65 5.38
CA VAL A 515 -13.37 -1.35 4.90
C VAL A 515 -12.89 -2.59 4.16
N GLY A 516 -13.21 -3.77 4.67
CA GLY A 516 -12.92 -5.05 4.03
C GLY A 516 -14.15 -5.62 3.35
N VAL A 517 -13.98 -6.20 2.16
CA VAL A 517 -15.01 -6.93 1.41
C VAL A 517 -14.45 -8.30 1.06
N ARG A 518 -15.12 -9.36 1.50
CA ARG A 518 -14.78 -10.75 1.17
C ARG A 518 -15.92 -11.39 0.41
N TRP A 519 -15.61 -12.07 -0.69
CA TRP A 519 -16.53 -12.95 -1.39
C TRP A 519 -15.98 -14.37 -1.37
N GLU A 520 -16.61 -15.24 -0.60
CA GLU A 520 -16.23 -16.64 -0.52
C GLU A 520 -16.71 -17.41 -1.75
N PRO A 521 -15.83 -18.20 -2.39
CA PRO A 521 -16.23 -19.07 -3.49
C PRO A 521 -16.88 -20.35 -2.94
N ASP A 522 -17.91 -20.86 -3.62
CA ASP A 522 -18.49 -22.16 -3.27
C ASP A 522 -17.51 -23.28 -3.62
N THR A 523 -17.19 -23.55 -4.89
CA THR A 523 -16.16 -24.55 -5.24
C THR A 523 -15.55 -24.47 -6.65
N ALA A 524 -16.16 -23.81 -7.65
CA ALA A 524 -15.76 -24.02 -9.06
C ALA A 524 -15.87 -22.82 -10.03
N ALA A 525 -15.89 -21.58 -9.53
CA ALA A 525 -16.06 -20.38 -10.37
C ALA A 525 -14.75 -19.57 -10.61
N PRO A 526 -13.61 -20.17 -11.05
CA PRO A 526 -12.45 -19.37 -11.39
C PRO A 526 -12.77 -18.55 -12.65
N GLY A 527 -12.66 -17.23 -12.54
CA GLY A 527 -12.71 -16.32 -13.70
C GLY A 527 -13.96 -15.43 -13.81
N LEU A 528 -14.98 -15.60 -12.96
CA LEU A 528 -16.06 -14.60 -12.86
C LEU A 528 -15.52 -13.30 -12.24
N ALA A 529 -15.77 -12.19 -12.91
CA ALA A 529 -15.40 -10.85 -12.47
C ALA A 529 -16.64 -9.95 -12.45
N VAL A 530 -17.01 -9.47 -11.26
CA VAL A 530 -18.21 -8.66 -11.06
C VAL A 530 -17.82 -7.25 -10.67
N THR A 531 -18.27 -6.27 -11.46
CA THR A 531 -18.13 -4.86 -11.09
C THR A 531 -19.07 -4.54 -9.94
N VAL A 532 -18.51 -4.16 -8.79
CA VAL A 532 -19.24 -3.77 -7.59
C VAL A 532 -19.18 -2.26 -7.40
N VAL A 533 -20.14 -1.72 -6.64
CA VAL A 533 -20.15 -0.30 -6.24
C VAL A 533 -20.04 -0.19 -4.73
N LEU A 534 -19.03 0.52 -4.25
CA LEU A 534 -18.81 0.82 -2.84
C LEU A 534 -19.10 2.28 -2.55
N GLU A 535 -20.15 2.53 -1.79
CA GLU A 535 -20.51 3.85 -1.27
C GLU A 535 -19.92 4.04 0.12
N VAL A 536 -19.26 5.17 0.36
CA VAL A 536 -18.59 5.48 1.63
C VAL A 536 -18.95 6.89 2.08
N GLU A 537 -19.34 7.05 3.33
CA GLU A 537 -19.59 8.36 3.95
C GLU A 537 -18.95 8.44 5.35
N VAL A 538 -18.13 9.47 5.55
CA VAL A 538 -17.64 9.86 6.87
C VAL A 538 -18.58 10.92 7.46
N LEU A 539 -19.33 10.52 8.48
CA LEU A 539 -20.41 11.29 9.10
C LEU A 539 -19.94 12.01 10.38
N GLY A 540 -20.59 13.13 10.69
CA GLY A 540 -20.37 13.90 11.91
C GLY A 540 -19.28 14.97 11.79
N GLU A 541 -19.14 15.76 12.85
CA GLU A 541 -18.14 16.83 12.95
C GLU A 541 -16.93 16.37 13.74
N GLN A 542 -15.76 16.88 13.35
CA GLN A 542 -14.53 16.59 14.08
C GLN A 542 -14.59 17.24 15.46
N SER A 543 -14.47 16.43 16.52
CA SER A 543 -14.59 16.90 17.90
C SER A 543 -13.96 15.93 18.89
N GLY A 544 -13.66 16.40 20.12
CA GLY A 544 -13.23 15.53 21.21
C GLY A 544 -11.85 14.89 21.03
N ALA A 545 -10.96 15.50 20.25
CA ALA A 545 -9.61 15.00 20.04
C ALA A 545 -8.79 15.01 21.36
N PRO A 546 -8.10 13.91 21.70
CA PRO A 546 -7.14 13.88 22.80
C PRO A 546 -5.95 14.79 22.49
N ARG A 547 -5.40 15.39 23.55
CA ARG A 547 -4.08 16.03 23.48
C ARG A 547 -3.07 15.03 24.00
N TYR A 548 -2.28 14.47 23.10
CA TYR A 548 -1.20 13.58 23.46
C TYR A 548 -0.06 14.34 24.12
N ARG A 549 0.59 13.72 25.10
CA ARG A 549 1.89 14.17 25.60
C ARG A 549 2.90 14.05 24.44
N GLU A 550 3.71 15.08 24.26
CA GLU A 550 4.79 15.04 23.28
C GLU A 550 5.77 13.92 23.60
N THR A 551 6.13 13.15 22.58
CA THR A 551 7.11 12.06 22.63
C THR A 551 7.92 12.07 21.35
N GLU A 552 9.14 11.50 21.37
CA GLU A 552 9.99 11.42 20.18
C GLU A 552 9.35 10.61 19.04
N THR A 553 8.49 9.65 19.39
CA THR A 553 7.79 8.77 18.43
C THR A 553 6.49 9.37 17.91
N GLY A 554 6.05 10.53 18.43
CA GLY A 554 4.82 11.19 18.01
C GLY A 554 3.53 10.46 18.41
N THR A 555 2.43 10.86 17.79
CA THR A 555 1.08 10.34 17.93
C THR A 555 0.87 9.02 17.17
N PRO A 556 -0.18 8.25 17.46
CA PRO A 556 -0.52 7.06 16.66
C PRO A 556 -0.62 7.31 15.16
N ALA A 557 -1.18 8.46 14.76
CA ALA A 557 -1.32 8.82 13.35
C ALA A 557 0.05 9.04 12.68
N GLU A 558 0.98 9.70 13.36
CA GLU A 558 2.35 9.91 12.86
C GLU A 558 3.14 8.60 12.80
N GLN A 559 2.95 7.70 13.78
CA GLN A 559 3.58 6.37 13.79
C GLN A 559 3.07 5.44 12.68
N LEU A 560 1.83 5.65 12.23
CA LEU A 560 1.19 4.87 11.18
C LEU A 560 1.24 5.54 9.80
N ALA A 561 1.68 6.80 9.73
CA ALA A 561 1.82 7.52 8.48
C ALA A 561 2.97 6.91 7.66
N VAL A 562 2.66 6.50 6.43
CA VAL A 562 3.68 6.24 5.41
C VAL A 562 4.21 7.63 5.01
N TRP A 563 5.43 7.98 5.40
CA TRP A 563 6.00 9.30 5.12
C TRP A 563 6.64 9.33 3.71
N PRO A 564 6.58 10.45 2.95
CA PRO A 564 5.93 11.72 3.27
C PRO A 564 4.56 11.93 2.63
N ALA A 565 3.72 12.62 3.40
CA ALA A 565 2.62 13.43 2.94
C ALA A 565 3.02 14.34 1.77
N SER A 566 2.40 14.15 0.60
CA SER A 566 2.11 15.26 -0.29
C SER A 566 0.88 15.96 0.26
N ASP A 567 1.01 17.24 0.62
CA ASP A 567 -0.08 18.10 1.06
C ASP A 567 -1.28 17.98 0.11
N GLY A 568 -2.30 17.27 0.55
CA GLY A 568 -3.57 17.12 -0.13
C GLY A 568 -4.37 18.41 -0.09
N SER A 569 -3.91 19.43 -0.82
CA SER A 569 -4.86 20.40 -1.37
C SER A 569 -5.64 19.67 -2.47
N PRO A 570 -6.99 19.69 -2.46
CA PRO A 570 -7.75 19.12 -3.56
C PRO A 570 -7.32 19.80 -4.86
N PRO A 571 -7.23 19.09 -6.00
CA PRO A 571 -6.91 19.71 -7.26
C PRO A 571 -7.92 20.84 -7.50
N ALA A 572 -7.41 22.07 -7.56
CA ALA A 572 -8.22 23.21 -7.95
C ALA A 572 -8.86 22.85 -9.29
N LYS A 573 -10.19 22.89 -9.34
CA LYS A 573 -10.97 22.66 -10.56
C LYS A 573 -10.30 23.41 -11.70
N ALA A 574 -9.88 22.70 -12.74
CA ALA A 574 -9.47 23.30 -14.00
C ALA A 574 -10.69 23.97 -14.63
N GLY A 575 -10.99 25.19 -14.16
CA GLY A 575 -11.90 26.10 -14.81
C GLY A 575 -11.20 26.59 -16.07
N PHE A 576 -11.72 26.20 -17.23
CA PHE A 576 -11.40 26.81 -18.51
C PHE A 576 -11.78 28.30 -18.45
N ASP A 577 -10.84 29.17 -18.08
CA ASP A 577 -11.03 30.61 -18.14
C ASP A 577 -10.63 31.11 -19.53
N ARG A 578 -11.65 31.44 -20.34
CA ARG A 578 -11.54 31.88 -21.74
C ARG A 578 -11.16 33.38 -21.85
N SER A 579 -10.44 33.93 -20.89
CA SER A 579 -10.18 35.38 -20.78
C SER A 579 -8.75 35.83 -21.13
N LEU A 580 -7.88 34.96 -21.65
CA LEU A 580 -6.51 35.32 -22.09
C LEU A 580 -6.33 35.52 -23.60
N LEU A 581 -7.42 35.80 -24.32
CA LEU A 581 -7.33 36.54 -25.59
C LEU A 581 -7.62 38.00 -25.25
N TRP A 582 -6.74 38.92 -25.64
CA TRP A 582 -6.75 40.39 -25.38
C TRP A 582 -5.90 40.90 -24.20
N ALA A 583 -4.59 40.64 -24.19
CA ALA A 583 -3.61 41.53 -23.54
C ALA A 583 -2.19 41.31 -24.10
N GLY A 584 -1.99 41.69 -25.37
CA GLY A 584 -0.70 41.58 -26.06
C GLY A 584 -0.47 42.77 -27.00
N LEU A 585 -0.68 43.98 -26.49
CA LEU A 585 -0.31 45.25 -27.13
C LEU A 585 -0.12 46.27 -26.01
N VAL A 586 1.01 46.99 -26.07
CA VAL A 586 1.56 47.95 -25.09
C VAL A 586 2.56 47.32 -24.11
N GLY A 587 3.85 47.55 -24.38
CA GLY A 587 4.95 47.15 -23.49
C GLY A 587 6.33 47.01 -24.15
N GLY A 588 6.47 47.27 -25.45
CA GLY A 588 7.76 47.32 -26.13
C GLY A 588 8.21 48.78 -26.34
N ALA A 589 8.93 49.35 -25.36
CA ALA A 589 9.91 50.43 -25.52
C ALA A 589 10.24 51.03 -24.14
N ALA A 590 11.44 50.72 -23.63
CA ALA A 590 12.29 51.54 -22.75
C ALA A 590 12.97 50.70 -21.66
N LEU A 591 14.14 50.14 -21.98
CA LEU A 591 15.25 49.96 -21.04
C LEU A 591 16.51 49.57 -21.83
N ALA A 592 16.98 50.54 -22.62
CA ALA A 592 18.37 50.65 -23.02
C ALA A 592 18.91 51.94 -22.40
N VAL A 593 20.15 51.89 -21.93
CA VAL A 593 20.95 52.98 -21.34
C VAL A 593 20.76 53.21 -19.83
N ALA A 594 21.65 52.62 -19.03
CA ALA A 594 22.62 53.37 -18.21
C ALA A 594 23.39 52.42 -17.27
N GLY A 595 24.23 51.55 -17.84
CA GLY A 595 25.33 50.93 -17.13
C GLY A 595 26.62 51.71 -17.38
N GLY A 596 27.15 52.33 -16.33
CA GLY A 596 28.58 52.68 -16.24
C GLY A 596 28.97 54.10 -16.65
N VAL A 597 29.22 54.96 -15.66
CA VAL A 597 30.46 55.74 -15.49
C VAL A 597 30.49 56.21 -14.03
N THR A 598 31.55 55.90 -13.28
CA THR A 598 32.48 56.88 -12.66
C THR A 598 33.55 56.13 -11.84
N GLY A 599 34.83 56.31 -12.22
CA GLY A 599 35.98 55.86 -11.43
C GLY A 599 37.34 56.10 -12.09
N MET A 600 37.73 57.38 -12.23
CA MET A 600 39.09 57.97 -12.38
C MET A 600 40.10 57.38 -13.39
N ARG A 601 40.49 58.10 -14.47
CA ARG A 601 41.43 59.25 -14.60
C ARG A 601 42.91 58.99 -14.17
N LEU A 602 43.82 59.42 -15.08
CA LEU A 602 45.29 59.66 -14.98
C LEU A 602 46.16 58.49 -15.48
N LEU A 603 47.14 58.58 -16.39
CA LEU A 603 47.92 59.61 -17.10
C LEU A 603 48.44 58.95 -18.41
N ARG A 604 48.31 59.55 -19.60
CA ARG A 604 49.28 60.43 -20.29
C ARG A 604 50.55 59.71 -20.82
N ARG A 605 50.67 59.66 -22.17
CA ARG A 605 51.89 59.76 -23.02
C ARG A 605 52.91 58.59 -22.94
N ASP A 606 53.60 58.11 -23.98
CA ASP A 606 54.03 58.65 -25.30
C ASP A 606 54.19 57.50 -26.34
N ASP A 607 54.13 57.87 -27.63
CA ASP A 607 54.93 57.43 -28.81
C ASP A 607 55.38 55.94 -28.94
N ILE A 608 54.87 55.22 -29.95
CA ILE A 608 55.31 55.10 -31.37
C ILE A 608 54.33 54.18 -32.10
#